data_AF-A0A1B4V5C8-F1
#
_entry.id   AF-A0A1B4V5C8-F1
#
_cell.length_a   1.000
_cell.length_b   1.000
_cell.length_c   1.000
_cell.angle_alpha   90.00
_cell.angle_beta   90.00
_cell.angle_gamma   90.00
#
_symmetry.space_group_name_H-M   'P 1'
#
loop_
_entity.id
_entity.type
_entity.pdbx_description
1 polymer ?
#
loop_
_entity_poly.entity_id
_entity_poly.type
_entity_poly.pdbx_seq_one_letter_code
_entity_poly.pdbx_strand_id
1 'polypeptide(L)'
;MKLNEIPVAVVPADAAGVPLNAPALLHEIADLLARLVDTGEATSIDLRSLPLTPADYAFLEEALGRGEVEVEVQAAGPTHVHETGVNGVWWVKHFNALEEVAGELLEITYVPEILKTHPSDAALGLERLRARLQSTMTPAAEGDSDAG
;
A
#
# COMPACT_ATOMS: atom_id res chain seq x y z
N MET A 1 20.06 33.38 1.06
CA MET A 1 18.89 32.86 0.32
C MET A 1 19.29 32.74 -1.15
N LYS A 2 19.68 31.54 -1.60
CA LYS A 2 19.79 31.18 -3.03
C LYS A 2 19.35 29.72 -3.17
N LEU A 3 18.51 29.52 -4.17
CA LEU A 3 17.67 28.35 -4.45
C LEU A 3 18.48 27.06 -4.57
N ASN A 4 17.94 25.98 -3.99
CA ASN A 4 18.41 24.60 -4.21
C ASN A 4 18.32 24.26 -5.69
N GLU A 5 19.40 23.71 -6.24
CA GLU A 5 19.38 23.00 -7.52
C GLU A 5 18.61 21.69 -7.30
N ILE A 6 17.44 21.59 -7.94
CA ILE A 6 16.67 20.35 -8.02
C ILE A 6 17.40 19.46 -9.05
N PRO A 7 17.90 18.27 -8.68
CA PRO A 7 18.43 17.36 -9.69
C PRO A 7 17.25 16.84 -10.52
N VAL A 8 17.18 17.28 -11.78
CA VAL A 8 16.29 16.69 -12.78
C VAL A 8 16.87 15.33 -13.14
N ALA A 9 16.32 14.27 -12.53
CA ALA A 9 16.57 12.91 -13.00
C ALA A 9 15.87 12.73 -14.36
N VAL A 10 16.66 12.76 -15.43
CA VAL A 10 16.20 12.34 -16.75
C VAL A 10 16.06 10.82 -16.70
N VAL A 11 14.82 10.33 -16.70
CA VAL A 11 14.53 8.92 -16.99
C VAL A 11 14.79 8.72 -18.50
N PRO A 12 15.76 7.92 -18.92
CA PRO A 12 15.97 7.67 -20.34
C PRO A 12 14.75 6.97 -20.93
N ALA A 13 14.33 7.41 -22.12
CA ALA A 13 13.20 6.85 -22.88
C ALA A 13 13.58 5.56 -23.64
N ASP A 14 14.48 4.77 -23.05
CA ASP A 14 15.12 3.62 -23.67
C ASP A 14 15.23 2.50 -22.62
N ALA A 15 14.08 2.05 -22.13
CA ALA A 15 13.88 0.74 -21.50
C ALA A 15 13.95 -0.41 -22.53
N ALA A 16 14.76 -0.26 -23.59
CA ALA A 16 14.90 -1.21 -24.69
C ALA A 16 15.83 -2.37 -24.31
N GLY A 17 15.51 -3.06 -23.23
CA GLY A 17 16.06 -4.37 -22.88
C GLY A 17 15.00 -5.45 -23.09
N VAL A 18 15.42 -6.67 -23.41
CA VAL A 18 14.49 -7.82 -23.39
C VAL A 18 14.30 -8.22 -21.93
N PRO A 19 13.05 -8.32 -21.42
CA PRO A 19 12.81 -8.82 -20.07
C PRO A 19 13.33 -10.27 -19.98
N LEU A 20 14.11 -10.54 -18.95
CA LEU A 20 14.80 -11.82 -18.75
C LEU A 20 14.03 -12.72 -17.79
N ASN A 21 13.48 -12.13 -16.72
CA ASN A 21 12.88 -12.85 -15.60
C ASN A 21 11.37 -12.57 -15.46
N ALA A 22 10.88 -11.44 -15.98
CA ALA A 22 9.46 -11.07 -15.84
C ALA A 22 8.47 -12.11 -16.42
N PRO A 23 8.71 -12.76 -17.58
CA PRO A 23 7.78 -13.78 -18.09
C PRO A 23 7.63 -14.98 -17.14
N ALA A 24 8.71 -15.42 -16.50
CA ALA A 24 8.65 -16.50 -15.51
C ALA A 24 7.84 -16.07 -14.29
N LEU A 25 7.98 -14.80 -13.88
CA LEU A 25 7.24 -14.26 -12.75
C LEU A 25 5.73 -14.17 -13.02
N LEU A 26 5.30 -13.87 -14.25
CA LEU A 26 3.89 -13.92 -14.61
C LEU A 26 3.29 -15.33 -14.48
N HIS A 27 4.07 -16.37 -14.84
CA HIS A 27 3.65 -17.75 -14.61
C HIS A 27 3.53 -18.07 -13.12
N GLU A 28 4.50 -17.64 -12.31
CA GLU A 28 4.44 -17.81 -10.85
C GLU A 28 3.24 -17.09 -10.25
N ILE A 29 2.95 -15.85 -10.67
CA ILE A 29 1.76 -15.10 -10.23
C ILE A 29 0.48 -15.86 -10.57
N ALA A 30 0.39 -16.44 -11.77
CA ALA A 30 -0.78 -17.24 -12.17
C ALA A 30 -0.96 -18.48 -11.26
N ASP A 31 0.12 -19.18 -10.94
CA ASP A 31 0.09 -20.35 -10.06
C ASP A 31 -0.29 -19.95 -8.61
N LEU A 32 0.25 -18.84 -8.11
CA LEU A 32 -0.09 -18.29 -6.80
C LEU A 32 -1.54 -17.81 -6.74
N LEU A 33 -2.05 -17.20 -7.81
CA LEU A 33 -3.44 -16.77 -7.89
C LEU A 33 -4.38 -17.97 -7.93
N ALA A 34 -4.04 -19.03 -8.65
CA ALA A 34 -4.79 -20.29 -8.61
C ALA A 34 -4.84 -20.86 -7.18
N ARG A 35 -3.72 -20.84 -6.44
CA ARG A 35 -3.68 -21.24 -5.03
C ARG A 35 -4.57 -20.36 -4.16
N LEU A 36 -4.56 -19.03 -4.33
CA LEU A 36 -5.44 -18.12 -3.60
C LEU A 36 -6.91 -18.46 -3.83
N VAL A 37 -7.29 -18.77 -5.07
CA VAL A 37 -8.67 -19.14 -5.43
C VAL A 37 -9.06 -20.47 -4.77
N ASP A 38 -8.17 -21.46 -4.80
CA ASP A 38 -8.46 -22.81 -4.32
C ASP A 38 -8.44 -22.92 -2.78
N THR A 39 -7.54 -22.21 -2.10
CA THR A 39 -7.31 -22.36 -0.65
C THR A 39 -7.64 -21.13 0.17
N GLY A 40 -7.76 -19.95 -0.45
CA GLY A 40 -7.88 -18.67 0.24
C GLY A 40 -6.58 -18.17 0.85
N GLU A 41 -5.44 -18.83 0.60
CA GLU A 41 -4.15 -18.47 1.16
C GLU A 41 -3.50 -17.33 0.38
N ALA A 42 -3.27 -16.20 1.06
CA ALA A 42 -2.57 -15.06 0.49
C ALA A 42 -1.05 -15.28 0.50
N THR A 43 -0.37 -14.77 -0.52
CA THR A 43 1.08 -14.84 -0.67
C THR A 43 1.66 -13.52 -1.17
N SER A 44 2.97 -13.35 -1.08
CA SER A 44 3.64 -12.20 -1.68
C SER A 44 4.97 -12.60 -2.33
N ILE A 45 5.35 -11.82 -3.34
CA ILE A 45 6.64 -11.89 -4.02
C ILE A 45 7.38 -10.58 -3.72
N ASP A 46 8.57 -10.68 -3.11
CA ASP A 46 9.45 -9.52 -2.92
C ASP A 46 10.27 -9.27 -4.19
N LEU A 47 9.87 -8.27 -4.98
CA LEU A 47 10.52 -7.93 -6.25
C LEU A 47 11.95 -7.44 -6.07
N ARG A 48 12.28 -6.86 -4.91
CA ARG A 48 13.65 -6.36 -4.63
C ARG A 48 14.61 -7.49 -4.28
N SER A 49 14.11 -8.64 -3.88
CA SER A 49 14.91 -9.84 -3.64
C SER A 49 15.31 -10.58 -4.95
N LEU A 50 14.66 -10.24 -6.06
CA LEU A 50 14.86 -10.86 -7.37
C LEU A 50 15.82 -10.04 -8.24
N PRO A 51 16.60 -10.69 -9.13
CA PRO A 51 17.48 -10.01 -10.07
C PRO A 51 16.69 -9.44 -11.26
N LEU A 52 15.84 -8.46 -11.01
CA LEU A 52 15.00 -7.81 -12.03
C LEU A 52 15.70 -6.58 -12.62
N THR A 53 15.66 -6.47 -13.95
CA THR A 53 16.13 -5.30 -14.68
C THR A 53 15.00 -4.27 -14.82
N PRO A 54 15.30 -2.99 -15.14
CA PRO A 54 14.25 -2.01 -15.45
C PRO A 54 13.28 -2.45 -16.56
N ALA A 55 13.76 -3.23 -17.53
CA ALA A 55 12.90 -3.82 -18.57
C ALA A 55 11.96 -4.89 -18.02
N ASP A 56 12.38 -5.66 -17.01
CA ASP A 56 11.50 -6.60 -16.32
C ASP A 56 10.38 -5.87 -15.56
N TYR A 57 10.71 -4.78 -14.86
CA TYR A 57 9.71 -3.96 -14.17
C TYR A 57 8.70 -3.36 -15.15
N ALA A 58 9.16 -2.72 -16.22
CA ALA A 58 8.29 -2.14 -17.23
C ALA A 58 7.37 -3.19 -17.88
N PHE A 59 7.90 -4.38 -18.15
CA PHE A 59 7.11 -5.49 -18.68
C PHE A 59 6.06 -5.97 -17.70
N LEU A 60 6.38 -6.09 -16.40
CA LEU A 60 5.41 -6.46 -15.37
C LEU A 60 4.30 -5.41 -15.23
N GLU A 61 4.67 -4.12 -15.21
CA GLU A 61 3.70 -3.02 -15.14
C GLU A 61 2.75 -3.03 -16.34
N GLU A 62 3.27 -3.23 -17.56
CA GLU A 62 2.45 -3.32 -18.77
C GLU A 62 1.55 -4.56 -18.76
N ALA A 63 2.10 -5.72 -18.43
CA ALA A 63 1.39 -7.00 -18.50
C ALA A 63 0.32 -7.14 -17.41
N LEU A 64 0.59 -6.68 -16.19
CA LEU A 64 -0.36 -6.70 -15.09
C LEU A 64 -1.37 -5.55 -15.21
N GLY A 65 -0.97 -4.43 -15.81
CA GLY A 65 -1.82 -3.26 -16.01
C GLY A 65 -2.28 -2.61 -14.70
N ARG A 66 -3.26 -1.71 -14.81
CA ARG A 66 -3.81 -0.97 -13.67
C ARG A 66 -5.28 -1.30 -13.43
N GLY A 67 -5.59 -1.61 -12.17
CA GLY A 67 -6.94 -1.91 -11.71
C GLY A 67 -7.69 -0.68 -11.20
N GLU A 68 -8.75 -0.92 -10.44
CA GLU A 68 -9.69 0.11 -10.01
C GLU A 68 -9.28 0.80 -8.69
N VAL A 69 -8.47 0.12 -7.87
CA VAL A 69 -8.16 0.56 -6.51
C VAL A 69 -6.73 1.09 -6.43
N GLU A 70 -6.60 2.30 -5.89
CA GLU A 70 -5.33 2.92 -5.50
C GLU A 70 -5.46 3.49 -4.10
N VAL A 71 -4.45 3.22 -3.27
CA VAL A 71 -4.42 3.64 -1.87
C VAL A 71 -3.03 4.14 -1.51
N GLU A 72 -3.01 5.24 -0.79
CA GLU A 72 -1.82 5.74 -0.12
C GLU A 72 -1.98 5.57 1.40
N VAL A 73 -1.04 4.88 2.02
CA VAL A 73 -1.01 4.66 3.48
C VAL A 73 0.18 5.41 4.07
N GLN A 74 -0.07 6.19 5.12
CA GLN A 74 0.96 6.93 5.83
C GLN A 74 1.36 6.16 7.10
N ALA A 75 2.47 5.40 7.03
CA ALA A 75 2.95 4.53 8.11
C ALA A 75 4.48 4.49 8.15
N ALA A 76 5.10 5.34 8.99
CA ALA A 76 6.56 5.51 9.08
C ALA A 76 7.26 5.86 7.74
N GLY A 77 6.48 6.38 6.79
CA GLY A 77 6.79 6.64 5.39
C GLY A 77 5.52 6.40 4.54
N PRO A 78 5.42 6.95 3.33
CA PRO A 78 4.31 6.61 2.44
C PRO A 78 4.42 5.15 1.99
N THR A 79 3.28 4.49 1.85
CA THR A 79 3.16 3.23 1.12
C THR A 79 2.11 3.39 0.05
N HIS A 80 2.48 3.11 -1.18
CA HIS A 80 1.55 3.11 -2.31
C HIS A 80 1.11 1.68 -2.56
N VAL A 81 -0.20 1.48 -2.61
CA VAL A 81 -0.83 0.19 -2.87
C VAL A 81 -1.78 0.36 -4.03
N HIS A 82 -1.72 -0.52 -5.01
CA HIS A 82 -2.72 -0.53 -6.05
C HIS A 82 -3.08 -1.92 -6.52
N GLU A 83 -4.34 -2.10 -6.91
CA GLU A 83 -4.76 -3.30 -7.63
C GLU A 83 -4.27 -3.19 -9.07
N THR A 84 -3.75 -4.29 -9.60
CA THR A 84 -3.39 -4.37 -11.02
C THR A 84 -4.63 -4.62 -11.87
N GLY A 85 -4.50 -4.65 -13.19
CA GLY A 85 -5.57 -5.09 -14.08
C GLY A 85 -5.94 -6.58 -13.93
N VAL A 86 -5.14 -7.34 -13.17
CA VAL A 86 -5.44 -8.71 -12.77
C VAL A 86 -5.96 -8.70 -11.33
N ASN A 87 -7.28 -8.91 -11.17
CA ASN A 87 -7.93 -8.90 -9.87
C ASN A 87 -7.31 -9.92 -8.90
N GLY A 88 -7.10 -9.49 -7.65
CA GLY A 88 -6.41 -10.29 -6.63
C GLY A 88 -4.87 -10.22 -6.70
N VAL A 89 -4.30 -9.47 -7.65
CA VAL A 89 -2.88 -9.14 -7.71
C VAL A 89 -2.70 -7.65 -7.43
N TRP A 90 -1.91 -7.36 -6.39
CA TRP A 90 -1.69 -6.02 -5.87
C TRP A 90 -0.21 -5.68 -5.92
N TRP A 91 0.10 -4.44 -6.27
CA TRP A 91 1.45 -3.92 -6.22
C TRP A 91 1.59 -2.99 -5.03
N VAL A 92 2.52 -3.33 -4.13
CA VAL A 92 2.75 -2.64 -2.87
C VAL A 92 4.16 -2.09 -2.85
N LYS A 93 4.27 -0.76 -2.73
CA LYS A 93 5.56 -0.05 -2.71
C LYS A 93 5.69 0.74 -1.43
N HIS A 94 6.61 0.30 -0.58
CA HIS A 94 6.93 0.96 0.69
C HIS A 94 8.06 1.96 0.50
N PHE A 95 7.88 3.15 1.04
CA PHE A 95 8.92 4.18 1.09
C PHE A 95 9.37 4.39 2.53
N ASN A 96 10.65 4.72 2.71
CA ASN A 96 11.17 5.16 3.99
C ASN A 96 10.87 6.66 4.23
N ALA A 97 11.28 7.18 5.39
CA ALA A 97 11.12 8.59 5.74
C ALA A 97 11.89 9.59 4.83
N LEU A 98 12.80 9.09 3.98
CA LEU A 98 13.54 9.88 2.99
C LEU A 98 12.95 9.75 1.57
N GLU A 99 11.74 9.18 1.45
CA GLU A 99 11.05 8.93 0.18
C GLU A 99 11.79 7.98 -0.77
N GLU A 100 12.67 7.14 -0.23
CA GLU A 100 13.34 6.08 -0.99
C GLU A 100 12.57 4.77 -0.87
N VAL A 101 12.56 3.97 -1.94
CA VAL A 101 11.89 2.67 -1.97
C VAL A 101 12.57 1.70 -1.00
N ALA A 102 11.89 1.41 0.11
CA ALA A 102 12.33 0.48 1.14
C ALA A 102 11.92 -0.96 0.82
N GLY A 103 10.77 -1.16 0.17
CA GLY A 103 10.20 -2.46 -0.17
C GLY A 103 9.30 -2.36 -1.40
N GLU A 104 9.27 -3.41 -2.21
CA GLU A 104 8.39 -3.46 -3.38
C GLU A 104 7.94 -4.91 -3.61
N LEU A 105 6.65 -5.15 -3.49
CA LEU A 105 6.05 -6.47 -3.49
C LEU A 105 4.89 -6.58 -4.47
N LEU A 106 4.69 -7.78 -5.00
CA LEU A 106 3.41 -8.21 -5.53
C LEU A 106 2.71 -9.06 -4.48
N GLU A 107 1.58 -8.60 -3.97
CA GLU A 107 0.71 -9.36 -3.08
C GLU A 107 -0.39 -10.05 -3.88
N ILE A 108 -0.53 -11.36 -3.71
CA ILE A 108 -1.60 -12.16 -4.30
C ILE A 108 -2.62 -12.42 -3.18
N THR A 109 -3.66 -11.61 -3.13
CA THR A 109 -4.61 -11.55 -2.00
C THR A 109 -5.91 -10.86 -2.38
N TYR A 110 -6.98 -11.13 -1.64
CA TYR A 110 -8.25 -10.41 -1.77
C TYR A 110 -8.16 -8.97 -1.25
N VAL A 111 -7.36 -8.75 -0.20
CA VAL A 111 -7.10 -7.43 0.40
C VAL A 111 -5.67 -7.42 0.95
N PRO A 112 -4.82 -6.46 0.54
CA PRO A 112 -3.47 -6.31 1.06
C PRO A 112 -3.44 -6.17 2.57
N GLU A 113 -2.44 -6.78 3.20
CA GLU A 113 -2.41 -6.86 4.67
C GLU A 113 -2.32 -5.48 5.33
N ILE A 114 -1.58 -4.55 4.72
CA ILE A 114 -1.44 -3.17 5.20
C ILE A 114 -2.77 -2.39 5.23
N LEU A 115 -3.76 -2.80 4.43
CA LEU A 115 -5.08 -2.15 4.40
C LEU A 115 -6.02 -2.67 5.49
N LYS A 116 -5.67 -3.77 6.17
CA LYS A 116 -6.50 -4.34 7.24
C LYS A 116 -6.21 -3.62 8.56
N THR A 117 -7.27 -3.09 9.18
CA THR A 117 -7.15 -2.54 10.54
C THR A 117 -6.85 -3.65 11.53
N HIS A 118 -5.79 -3.48 12.34
CA HIS A 118 -5.46 -4.45 13.37
C HIS A 118 -6.55 -4.51 14.47
N PRO A 119 -6.89 -5.70 15.01
CA PRO A 119 -7.97 -5.82 16.00
C PRO A 119 -7.80 -4.94 17.25
N SER A 120 -6.57 -4.70 17.71
CA SER A 120 -6.30 -3.79 18.84
C SER A 120 -6.68 -2.34 18.54
N ASP A 121 -6.42 -1.88 17.31
CA ASP A 121 -6.70 -0.50 16.90
C ASP A 121 -8.19 -0.28 16.75
N ALA A 122 -8.91 -1.30 16.23
CA ALA A 122 -10.36 -1.30 16.21
C ALA A 122 -10.97 -1.26 17.63
N ALA A 123 -10.43 -2.05 18.57
CA ALA A 123 -10.85 -2.02 19.97
C ALA A 123 -10.62 -0.64 20.62
N LEU A 124 -9.45 -0.04 20.41
CA LEU A 124 -9.15 1.31 20.87
C LEU A 124 -10.07 2.36 20.23
N GLY A 125 -10.41 2.20 18.95
CA GLY A 125 -11.39 3.02 18.26
C GLY A 125 -12.77 2.98 18.91
N LEU A 126 -13.24 1.78 19.28
CA LEU A 126 -14.52 1.58 19.98
C LEU A 126 -14.52 2.28 21.36
N GLU A 127 -13.46 2.13 22.14
CA GLU A 127 -13.32 2.79 23.45
C GLU A 127 -13.37 4.31 23.30
N ARG A 128 -12.59 4.87 22.35
CA ARG A 128 -12.56 6.31 22.05
C ARG A 128 -13.93 6.84 21.64
N LEU A 129 -14.66 6.10 20.80
CA LEU A 129 -15.99 6.50 20.37
C LEU A 129 -16.99 6.52 21.53
N ARG A 130 -16.97 5.50 22.39
CA ARG A 130 -17.82 5.42 23.59
C ARG A 130 -17.56 6.57 24.57
N ALA A 131 -16.29 6.91 24.79
CA ALA A 131 -15.92 8.05 25.64
C ALA A 131 -16.48 9.37 25.09
N ARG A 132 -16.37 9.61 23.77
CA ARG A 132 -16.93 10.81 23.12
C ARG A 132 -18.44 10.91 23.31
N LEU A 133 -19.17 9.80 23.13
CA LEU A 133 -20.62 9.77 23.32
C LEU A 133 -21.03 10.13 24.75
N GLN A 134 -20.29 9.65 25.77
CA GLN A 134 -20.55 9.99 27.16
C GLN A 134 -20.26 11.46 27.47
N SER A 135 -19.19 12.03 26.93
CA SER A 135 -18.85 13.44 27.12
C SER A 135 -19.84 14.40 26.46
N THR A 136 -20.48 14.02 25.35
CA THR A 136 -21.54 14.83 24.70
C THR A 136 -22.88 14.77 25.45
N MET A 137 -23.10 13.76 26.29
CA MET A 137 -24.36 13.57 27.03
C MET A 137 -24.38 14.20 28.44
N THR A 138 -23.29 14.79 28.90
CA THR A 138 -23.26 15.56 30.15
C THR A 138 -23.58 17.03 29.84
N PRO A 139 -24.75 17.57 30.21
CA PRO A 139 -25.00 18.99 30.09
C PRO A 139 -24.00 19.73 31.00
N ALA A 140 -23.44 20.83 30.51
CA ALA A 140 -22.80 21.80 31.38
C ALA A 140 -23.82 22.16 32.47
N ALA A 141 -23.55 21.78 33.71
CA ALA A 141 -24.33 22.25 34.84
C ALA A 141 -24.14 23.76 34.90
N GLU A 142 -25.11 24.50 34.35
CA GLU A 142 -25.34 25.89 34.69
C GLU A 142 -25.57 25.94 36.20
N GLY A 143 -24.64 26.62 36.87
CA GLY A 143 -24.68 26.90 38.29
C GLY A 143 -23.99 28.23 38.54
N ASP A 144 -24.35 29.24 37.75
CA ASP A 144 -24.27 30.62 38.21
C ASP A 144 -25.59 30.90 38.95
N SER A 145 -25.50 30.97 40.27
CA SER A 145 -26.43 31.74 41.09
C SER A 145 -25.69 32.19 42.35
N ASP A 146 -24.82 33.17 42.17
CA ASP A 146 -24.71 34.26 43.12
C ASP A 146 -26.01 35.08 43.06
N ALA A 147 -26.74 35.17 44.18
CA ALA A 147 -27.61 36.29 44.58
C ALA A 147 -28.67 35.82 45.61
N GLY A 148 -28.55 36.31 46.84
CA GLY A 148 -29.68 36.40 47.79
C GLY A 148 -29.36 36.00 49.21
#